data_AF-A0A563BEP5-F1
#
_entry.id   AF-A0A563BEP5-F1
#
_cell.length_a   1.000
_cell.length_b   1.000
_cell.length_c   1.000
_cell.angle_alpha   90.00
_cell.angle_beta   90.00
_cell.angle_gamma   90.00
#
_symmetry.space_group_name_H-M   'P 1'
#
loop_
_entity.id
_entity.type
_entity.pdbx_description
1 polymer ?
#
loop_
_entity_poly.entity_id
_entity_poly.type
_entity_poly.pdbx_seq_one_letter_code
_entity_poly.pdbx_strand_id
1 'polypeptide(L)'
;MKIHEMNLQPKYFDFIKDGTKRIELRLYDEKRRSIQLGDIIEFAKSDDEKFKAEVVGLLRYNSFADLFEDFDISILADSSMTKQELLEVLGEFYSEEKQAEFGVIGIRIKLI
;
A
#
# COMPACT_ATOMS: atom_id res chain seq x y z
N MET A 1 -8.84 17.10 4.81
CA MET A 1 -7.43 16.68 4.87
C MET A 1 -7.15 16.16 6.25
N LYS A 2 -7.07 14.85 6.39
CA LYS A 2 -6.73 14.10 7.61
C LYS A 2 -5.34 13.50 7.46
N ILE A 3 -4.63 13.33 8.58
CA ILE A 3 -3.37 12.58 8.65
C ILE A 3 -3.68 11.16 9.12
N HIS A 4 -3.19 10.16 8.38
CA HIS A 4 -3.27 8.75 8.73
C HIS A 4 -1.87 8.21 9.01
N GLU A 5 -1.70 7.47 10.10
CA GLU A 5 -0.41 6.88 10.45
C GLU A 5 -0.36 5.40 10.06
N MET A 6 0.73 5.00 9.42
CA MET A 6 0.98 3.63 8.99
C MET A 6 2.43 3.20 9.25
N ASN A 7 2.58 2.10 9.99
CA ASN A 7 3.87 1.43 10.11
C ASN A 7 4.09 0.49 8.92
N LEU A 8 5.32 0.48 8.41
CA LEU A 8 5.79 -0.36 7.32
C LEU A 8 6.99 -1.18 7.76
N GLN A 9 7.15 -2.35 7.15
CA GLN A 9 8.42 -3.06 7.23
C GLN A 9 9.50 -2.22 6.52
N PRO A 10 10.75 -2.19 7.03
CA PRO A 10 11.82 -1.34 6.50
C PRO A 10 11.99 -1.43 4.98
N LYS A 11 11.95 -2.64 4.40
CA LYS A 11 12.07 -2.87 2.96
C LYS A 11 11.05 -2.05 2.14
N TYR A 12 9.76 -2.11 2.51
CA TYR A 12 8.70 -1.41 1.76
C TYR A 12 8.67 0.09 2.05
N PHE A 13 9.10 0.50 3.24
CA PHE A 13 9.33 1.90 3.56
C PHE A 13 10.39 2.51 2.63
N ASP A 14 11.52 1.82 2.48
CA ASP A 14 12.63 2.28 1.64
C ASP A 14 12.21 2.32 0.15
N PHE A 15 11.43 1.36 -0.35
CA PHE A 15 10.90 1.42 -1.73
C PHE A 15 10.04 2.65 -2.03
N ILE A 16 9.21 3.07 -1.07
CA ILE A 16 8.40 4.29 -1.26
C ILE A 16 9.33 5.50 -1.28
N LYS A 17 10.25 5.58 -0.31
CA LYS A 17 11.22 6.67 -0.12
C LYS A 17 12.15 6.83 -1.34
N ASP A 18 12.68 5.74 -1.87
CA ASP A 18 13.61 5.70 -3.01
C ASP A 18 12.91 5.91 -4.35
N GLY A 19 11.60 5.62 -4.38
CA GLY A 19 10.73 6.18 -5.38
C GLY A 19 10.05 5.18 -6.31
N THR A 20 10.28 3.90 -6.07
CA THR A 20 9.81 2.80 -6.91
C THR A 20 8.36 2.47 -6.54
N LYS A 21 8.08 2.25 -5.26
CA LYS A 21 6.71 2.00 -4.79
C LYS A 21 5.87 3.29 -4.76
N ARG A 22 4.75 3.29 -5.49
CA ARG A 22 3.79 4.43 -5.55
C ARG A 22 2.35 4.03 -5.25
N ILE A 23 2.10 2.75 -5.02
CA ILE A 23 0.79 2.24 -4.62
C ILE A 23 0.98 1.48 -3.31
N GLU A 24 0.42 1.99 -2.21
CA GLU A 24 0.38 1.29 -0.92
C GLU A 24 -0.79 0.30 -0.91
N LEU A 25 -0.52 -0.94 -0.46
CA LEU A 25 -1.45 -2.07 -0.58
C LEU A 25 -1.98 -2.47 0.79
N ARG A 26 -3.30 -2.47 0.95
CA ARG A 26 -3.98 -2.82 2.21
C ARG A 26 -5.30 -3.54 1.92
N LEU A 27 -5.82 -4.25 2.93
CA LEU A 27 -7.24 -4.58 2.95
C LEU A 27 -8.08 -3.30 3.00
N TYR A 28 -9.26 -3.35 2.39
CA TYR A 28 -10.23 -2.27 2.45
C TYR A 28 -11.08 -2.32 3.74
N ASP A 29 -10.36 -2.39 4.86
CA ASP A 29 -10.88 -2.44 6.23
C ASP A 29 -11.51 -1.10 6.67
N GLU A 30 -12.17 -1.08 7.83
CA GLU A 30 -12.83 0.11 8.37
C GLU A 30 -11.91 1.33 8.50
N LYS A 31 -10.63 1.13 8.88
CA LYS A 31 -9.65 2.21 9.00
C LYS A 31 -9.34 2.80 7.63
N ARG A 32 -9.09 1.96 6.62
CA ARG A 32 -8.75 2.37 5.25
C ARG A 32 -9.94 2.92 4.48
N ARG A 33 -11.17 2.52 4.82
CA ARG A 33 -12.43 3.12 4.31
C ARG A 33 -12.54 4.61 4.60
N SER A 34 -11.86 5.10 5.64
CA SER A 34 -11.87 6.52 6.01
C SER A 34 -10.89 7.40 5.23
N ILE A 35 -10.02 6.81 4.40
CA ILE A 35 -9.02 7.54 3.62
C ILE A 35 -9.68 8.21 2.41
N GLN A 36 -9.40 9.50 2.21
CA GLN A 36 -9.92 10.28 1.10
C GLN A 36 -8.78 10.85 0.21
N LEU A 37 -9.13 11.26 -1.01
CA LEU A 37 -8.20 11.98 -1.87
C LEU A 37 -7.76 13.30 -1.20
N GLY A 38 -6.47 13.63 -1.31
CA GLY A 38 -5.87 14.78 -0.65
C GLY A 38 -5.61 14.60 0.85
N ASP A 39 -5.89 13.43 1.43
CA ASP A 39 -5.38 13.10 2.76
C ASP A 39 -3.88 12.85 2.74
N ILE A 40 -3.26 12.94 3.92
CA ILE A 40 -1.83 12.66 4.11
C ILE A 40 -1.67 11.33 4.83
N ILE A 41 -0.72 10.52 4.40
CA ILE A 41 -0.25 9.34 5.12
C ILE A 41 1.15 9.63 5.64
N GLU A 42 1.33 9.51 6.95
CA GLU A 42 2.65 9.46 7.58
C GLU A 42 3.07 8.00 7.70
N PHE A 43 4.10 7.63 6.95
CA PHE A 43 4.70 6.31 7.00
C PHE A 43 5.86 6.31 7.99
N ALA A 44 5.98 5.24 8.77
CA ALA A 44 7.06 5.04 9.73
C ALA A 44 7.63 3.62 9.62
N LYS A 45 8.96 3.48 9.77
CA LYS A 45 9.61 2.17 10.03
C LYS A 45 10.20 2.05 11.43
N SER A 46 10.35 3.18 12.12
CA SER A 46 10.73 3.32 13.53
C SER A 46 10.19 4.66 14.07
N ASP A 47 10.39 4.95 15.36
CA ASP A 47 9.96 6.21 15.96
C ASP A 47 10.65 7.44 15.33
N ASP A 48 11.88 7.27 14.85
CA ASP A 48 12.71 8.36 14.31
C ASP A 48 12.72 8.43 12.77
N GLU A 49 12.32 7.37 12.07
CA GLU A 49 12.31 7.33 10.60
C GLU A 49 10.90 7.36 10.03
N LYS A 50 10.49 8.56 9.59
CA LYS A 50 9.16 8.84 9.05
C LYS A 50 9.21 9.75 7.82
N PHE A 51 8.23 9.62 6.94
CA PHE A 51 7.97 10.59 5.86
C PHE A 51 6.47 10.69 5.58
N LYS A 52 6.07 11.76 4.88
CA LYS A 52 4.68 12.02 4.51
C LYS A 52 4.47 11.86 3.01
N ALA A 53 3.29 11.35 2.65
CA ALA A 53 2.84 11.28 1.28
C ALA A 53 1.37 11.69 1.16
N GLU A 54 1.03 12.35 0.07
CA GLU A 54 -0.34 12.71 -0.27
C GLU A 54 -1.05 11.56 -1.00
N VAL A 55 -2.31 11.33 -0.65
CA VAL A 55 -3.19 10.39 -1.35
C VAL A 55 -3.71 11.01 -2.64
N VAL A 56 -3.25 10.49 -3.77
CA VAL A 56 -3.59 10.98 -5.11
C VAL A 56 -4.49 10.02 -5.91
N GLY A 57 -4.85 8.88 -5.33
CA GLY A 57 -5.73 7.90 -5.96
C GLY A 57 -6.13 6.77 -5.01
N LEU A 58 -7.33 6.23 -5.21
CA LEU A 58 -7.87 5.12 -4.43
C LEU A 58 -8.43 4.08 -5.40
N LEU A 59 -7.80 2.91 -5.46
CA LEU A 59 -8.12 1.84 -6.40
C LEU A 59 -8.68 0.64 -5.63
N ARG A 60 -9.93 0.25 -5.88
CA ARG A 60 -10.60 -0.82 -5.14
C ARG A 60 -10.75 -2.06 -6.00
N TYR A 61 -10.38 -3.21 -5.44
CA TYR A 61 -10.45 -4.52 -6.09
C TYR A 61 -10.95 -5.58 -5.11
N ASN A 62 -11.33 -6.74 -5.63
CA ASN A 62 -11.76 -7.87 -4.80
C ASN A 62 -10.55 -8.59 -4.17
N SER A 63 -9.45 -8.71 -4.92
CA SER A 63 -8.23 -9.36 -4.44
C SER A 63 -6.96 -8.60 -4.86
N PHE A 64 -5.83 -8.91 -4.22
CA PHE A 64 -4.54 -8.40 -4.68
C PHE A 64 -4.15 -8.96 -6.04
N ALA A 65 -4.58 -10.18 -6.39
CA ALA A 65 -4.33 -10.77 -7.69
C ALA A 65 -4.94 -9.90 -8.80
N ASP A 66 -6.21 -9.51 -8.67
CA ASP A 66 -6.90 -8.64 -9.63
C ASP A 66 -6.19 -7.29 -9.76
N LEU A 67 -5.81 -6.68 -8.63
CA LEU A 67 -5.08 -5.41 -8.63
C LEU A 67 -3.76 -5.53 -9.39
N PHE A 68 -3.06 -6.66 -9.23
CA PHE A 68 -1.73 -6.85 -9.81
C PHE A 68 -1.77 -7.07 -11.32
N GLU A 69 -2.92 -7.39 -11.91
CA GLU A 69 -3.07 -7.46 -13.37
C GLU A 69 -2.89 -6.08 -14.03
N ASP A 70 -3.34 -5.02 -13.36
CA ASP A 70 -3.35 -3.65 -13.90
C ASP A 70 -2.02 -2.89 -13.75
N PHE A 71 -1.10 -3.39 -12.90
CA PHE A 71 0.12 -2.66 -12.55
C PHE A 71 1.37 -3.52 -12.67
N ASP A 72 2.47 -2.87 -13.07
CA ASP A 72 3.78 -3.51 -13.06
C ASP A 72 4.34 -3.65 -11.62
N ILE A 73 5.23 -4.61 -11.39
CA ILE A 73 5.80 -4.80 -10.05
C ILE A 73 6.63 -3.59 -9.60
N SER A 74 7.24 -2.86 -10.53
CA SER A 74 8.07 -1.67 -10.25
C SER A 74 7.31 -0.54 -9.56
N ILE A 75 5.98 -0.46 -9.70
CA ILE A 75 5.15 0.56 -9.04
C ILE A 75 4.47 0.04 -7.76
N LEU A 76 4.29 -1.27 -7.66
CA LEU A 76 3.69 -1.95 -6.51
C LEU A 76 4.72 -2.23 -5.40
N ALA A 77 5.98 -2.42 -5.75
CA ALA A 77 7.11 -2.56 -4.85
C ALA A 77 8.36 -1.99 -5.52
N ASP A 78 9.27 -2.85 -5.97
CA ASP A 78 10.49 -2.51 -6.66
C ASP A 78 10.77 -3.59 -7.72
N SER A 79 11.54 -3.25 -8.76
CA SER A 79 11.93 -4.19 -9.82
C SER A 79 12.79 -5.35 -9.33
N SER A 80 13.34 -5.28 -8.10
CA SER A 80 14.00 -6.40 -7.42
C SER A 80 13.05 -7.48 -6.90
N MET A 81 11.72 -7.26 -6.95
CA MET A 81 10.71 -8.24 -6.55
C MET A 81 9.89 -8.71 -7.75
N THR A 82 9.29 -9.88 -7.60
CA THR A 82 8.27 -10.40 -8.50
C THR A 82 6.87 -10.19 -7.91
N LYS A 83 5.85 -10.21 -8.78
CA LYS A 83 4.43 -10.18 -8.36
C LYS A 83 4.08 -11.34 -7.43
N GLN A 84 4.62 -12.53 -7.73
CA GLN A 84 4.38 -13.73 -6.93
C GLN A 84 4.92 -13.58 -5.50
N GLU A 85 6.19 -13.16 -5.35
CA GLU A 85 6.78 -12.93 -4.01
C GLU A 85 5.98 -11.89 -3.22
N LEU A 86 5.52 -10.82 -3.87
CA LEU A 86 4.72 -9.80 -3.20
C LEU A 86 3.34 -10.33 -2.78
N LEU A 87 2.70 -11.18 -3.60
CA LEU A 87 1.43 -11.84 -3.22
C LEU A 87 1.63 -12.79 -2.04
N GLU A 88 2.71 -13.57 -2.03
CA GLU A 88 3.05 -14.47 -0.92
C GLU A 88 3.23 -13.67 0.38
N VAL A 89 4.01 -12.59 0.36
CA VAL A 89 4.17 -11.72 1.54
C VAL A 89 2.84 -11.11 1.99
N LEU A 90 2.00 -10.64 1.07
CA LEU A 90 0.67 -10.11 1.43
C LEU A 90 -0.23 -11.19 2.04
N GLY A 91 -0.13 -12.43 1.56
CA GLY A 91 -0.87 -13.59 2.06
C GLY A 91 -0.57 -13.92 3.53
N GLU A 92 0.64 -13.59 4.02
CA GLU A 92 0.99 -13.74 5.44
C GLU A 92 0.15 -12.83 6.35
N PHE A 93 -0.34 -11.70 5.84
CA PHE A 93 -1.12 -10.72 6.60
C PHE A 93 -2.62 -10.77 6.28
N TYR A 94 -2.95 -11.06 5.02
CA TYR A 94 -4.27 -10.90 4.43
C TYR A 94 -4.69 -12.19 3.71
N SER A 95 -5.26 -13.13 4.46
CA SER A 95 -5.81 -14.37 3.89
C SER A 95 -6.83 -14.08 2.80
N GLU A 96 -7.03 -15.04 1.89
CA GLU A 96 -8.03 -14.94 0.82
C GLU A 96 -9.44 -14.68 1.36
N GLU A 97 -9.78 -15.27 2.50
CA GLU A 97 -11.05 -15.03 3.21
C GLU A 97 -11.22 -13.56 3.60
N LYS A 98 -10.17 -12.93 4.13
CA LYS A 98 -10.20 -11.50 4.48
C LYS A 98 -10.27 -10.62 3.24
N GLN A 99 -9.60 -11.01 2.15
CA GLN A 99 -9.73 -10.30 0.88
C GLN A 99 -11.17 -10.38 0.35
N ALA A 100 -11.81 -11.55 0.43
CA ALA A 100 -13.21 -11.73 0.04
C ALA A 100 -14.19 -10.95 0.94
N GLU A 101 -13.93 -10.87 2.26
CA GLU A 101 -14.76 -10.14 3.21
C GLU A 101 -14.67 -8.61 3.03
N PHE A 102 -13.45 -8.08 2.92
CA PHE A 102 -13.22 -6.64 2.95
C PHE A 102 -12.98 -6.01 1.59
N GLY A 103 -12.54 -6.79 0.60
CA GLY A 103 -11.85 -6.31 -0.59
C GLY A 103 -10.44 -5.80 -0.27
N VAL A 104 -9.75 -5.31 -1.30
CA VAL A 104 -8.43 -4.67 -1.17
C VAL A 104 -8.44 -3.25 -1.72
N ILE A 105 -7.47 -2.46 -1.29
CA ILE A 105 -7.25 -1.11 -1.78
C ILE A 105 -5.79 -0.86 -2.15
N GLY A 106 -5.59 -0.33 -3.36
CA GLY A 106 -4.36 0.32 -3.79
C GLY A 106 -4.46 1.82 -3.56
N ILE A 107 -3.68 2.35 -2.63
CA ILE A 107 -3.64 3.78 -2.32
C ILE A 107 -2.48 4.39 -3.11
N ARG A 108 -2.80 5.16 -4.16
CA ARG A 108 -1.78 5.88 -4.92
C ARG A 108 -1.28 7.05 -4.10
N ILE A 109 0.03 7.14 -3.94
CA ILE A 109 0.68 8.13 -3.10
C ILE A 109 1.71 8.96 -3.88
N LYS A 110 1.87 10.21 -3.45
CA LYS A 110 2.93 11.11 -3.91
C LYS A 110 3.70 11.63 -2.70
N LEU A 111 5.02 11.41 -2.67
CA LEU A 111 5.89 11.95 -1.62
C LEU A 111 5.80 13.48 -1.57
N ILE A 112 5.84 14.03 -0.35
CA ILE A 112 5.84 15.47 -0.05
C ILE A 112 7.27 15.96 0.14
#